data_AF-A0A9X3I999-F1
#
_entry.id   AF-A0A9X3I999-F1
#
_cell.length_a   1.000
_cell.length_b   1.000
_cell.length_c   1.000
_cell.angle_alpha   90.00
_cell.angle_beta   90.00
_cell.angle_gamma   90.00
#
_symmetry.space_group_name_H-M   'P 1'
#
loop_
_entity.id
_entity.type
_entity.pdbx_description
1 polymer ?
#
loop_
_entity_poly.entity_id
_entity_poly.type
_entity_poly.pdbx_seq_one_letter_code
_entity_poly.pdbx_strand_id
1 'polypeptide(L)'
;MNPSQLSDARRGLREIPSKYIDVLVEEYNANKEFLQKGVEPMWNVYQSNVKKDSQSVTNENTNAKHLAEIHYPLESEDDENPYIELPNGQMMMLVPLVNEYARNGYLAGFADPEYIESLPKHPLIVNKRHSGKYMAFESVGDSMFDGSHESIEDGDIVTGRDLPRHHWQNRFHINQYKKWVIVTKNDGVLVKQITKHDFETGIIVCHSLNPDKDRYPDFELHLDEVDKMLNVVNISKPVR
;
A
#
# COMPACT_ATOMS: atom_id res chain seq x y z
N MET A 1 -42.52 10.56 2.06
CA MET A 1 -43.34 9.35 1.82
C MET A 1 -43.81 8.85 3.19
N ASN A 2 -45.01 8.26 3.33
CA ASN A 2 -45.33 7.56 4.58
C ASN A 2 -44.41 6.30 4.67
N PRO A 3 -43.89 5.93 5.85
CA PRO A 3 -43.05 4.74 6.06
C PRO A 3 -43.55 3.45 5.37
N SER A 4 -44.86 3.21 5.32
CA SER A 4 -45.45 2.05 4.64
C SER A 4 -45.13 2.03 3.14
N GLN A 5 -45.21 3.19 2.48
CA GLN A 5 -44.98 3.31 1.04
C GLN A 5 -43.50 3.16 0.67
N LEU A 6 -42.60 3.54 1.58
CA LEU A 6 -41.16 3.36 1.42
C LEU A 6 -40.80 1.87 1.52
N SER A 7 -41.44 1.14 2.43
CA SER A 7 -41.25 -0.31 2.60
C SER A 7 -41.71 -1.10 1.38
N ASP A 8 -42.83 -0.71 0.77
CA ASP A 8 -43.35 -1.36 -0.44
C ASP A 8 -42.43 -1.12 -1.65
N ALA A 9 -41.89 0.10 -1.77
CA ALA A 9 -40.92 0.43 -2.81
C ALA A 9 -39.62 -0.35 -2.64
N ARG A 10 -39.12 -0.50 -1.40
CA ARG A 10 -37.93 -1.33 -1.10
C ARG A 10 -38.12 -2.81 -1.47
N ARG A 11 -39.37 -3.30 -1.45
CA ARG A 11 -39.70 -4.69 -1.82
C ARG A 11 -39.99 -4.85 -3.32
N GLY A 12 -39.83 -3.80 -4.12
CA GLY A 12 -40.13 -3.82 -5.56
C GLY A 12 -41.62 -3.92 -5.89
N LEU A 13 -42.50 -3.77 -4.90
CA LEU A 13 -43.95 -3.87 -5.06
C LEU A 13 -44.56 -2.57 -5.61
N ARG A 14 -43.78 -1.48 -5.63
CA ARG A 14 -44.19 -0.17 -6.13
C ARG A 14 -42.98 0.63 -6.60
N GLU A 15 -43.11 1.33 -7.71
CA GLU A 15 -42.07 2.26 -8.16
C GLU A 15 -41.97 3.47 -7.23
N ILE A 16 -40.76 4.01 -7.10
CA ILE A 16 -40.51 5.24 -6.35
C ILE A 16 -41.12 6.41 -7.15
N PRO A 17 -42.02 7.23 -6.55
CA PRO A 17 -42.61 8.35 -7.25
C PRO A 17 -41.57 9.34 -7.75
N SER A 18 -41.74 9.85 -8.97
CA SER A 18 -40.78 10.72 -9.67
C SER A 18 -40.33 11.91 -8.83
N LYS A 19 -41.23 12.54 -8.07
CA LYS A 19 -40.90 13.68 -7.19
C LYS A 19 -39.78 13.41 -6.17
N TYR A 20 -39.56 12.16 -5.76
CA TYR A 20 -38.47 11.80 -4.85
C TYR A 20 -37.19 11.47 -5.61
N ILE A 21 -37.32 10.90 -6.80
CA ILE A 21 -36.19 10.67 -7.71
C ILE A 21 -35.62 12.02 -8.15
N ASP A 22 -36.49 12.97 -8.50
CA ASP A 22 -36.09 14.30 -8.96
C ASP A 22 -35.34 15.07 -7.85
N VAL A 23 -35.76 14.97 -6.57
CA VAL A 23 -35.01 15.53 -5.42
C VAL A 23 -33.63 14.89 -5.29
N LEU A 24 -33.50 13.57 -5.44
CA LEU A 24 -32.20 12.89 -5.37
C LEU A 24 -31.27 13.26 -6.53
N VAL A 25 -31.85 13.46 -7.73
CA VAL A 25 -31.12 13.92 -8.91
C VAL A 25 -30.67 15.37 -8.73
N GLU A 26 -31.54 16.26 -8.23
CA GLU A 26 -31.27 17.69 -8.08
C GLU A 26 -30.35 18.02 -6.90
N GLU A 27 -30.57 17.42 -5.72
CA GLU A 27 -29.80 17.73 -4.51
C GLU A 27 -28.47 16.96 -4.43
N TYR A 28 -28.42 15.73 -4.96
CA TYR A 28 -27.28 14.82 -4.78
C TYR A 28 -26.63 14.38 -6.09
N ASN A 29 -27.06 14.91 -7.24
CA ASN A 29 -26.55 14.55 -8.57
C ASN A 29 -26.61 13.02 -8.84
N ALA A 30 -27.63 12.35 -8.30
CA ALA A 30 -27.83 10.92 -8.50
C ALA A 30 -28.28 10.61 -9.94
N ASN A 31 -27.90 9.44 -10.45
CA ASN A 31 -28.30 8.99 -11.77
C ASN A 31 -29.74 8.47 -11.77
N LYS A 32 -30.57 9.07 -12.62
CA LYS A 32 -31.99 8.72 -12.75
C LYS A 32 -32.21 7.30 -13.27
N GLU A 33 -31.38 6.82 -14.20
CA GLU A 33 -31.48 5.45 -14.73
C GLU A 33 -31.13 4.41 -13.67
N PHE A 34 -30.13 4.69 -12.83
CA PHE A 34 -29.83 3.84 -11.67
C PHE A 34 -30.97 3.82 -10.67
N LEU A 35 -31.51 4.99 -10.29
CA LEU A 35 -32.60 5.09 -9.32
C LEU A 35 -33.91 4.43 -9.79
N GLN A 36 -34.14 4.32 -11.10
CA GLN A 36 -35.36 3.76 -11.66
C GLN A 36 -35.23 2.30 -12.09
N LYS A 37 -34.08 1.91 -12.62
CA LYS A 37 -33.89 0.61 -13.30
C LYS A 37 -32.72 -0.20 -12.72
N GLY A 38 -31.90 0.39 -11.83
CA GLY A 38 -30.73 -0.28 -11.24
C GLY A 38 -29.59 -0.52 -12.23
N VAL A 39 -29.58 0.21 -13.35
CA VAL A 39 -28.53 0.14 -14.39
C VAL A 39 -27.70 1.42 -14.36
N GLU A 40 -26.46 1.37 -14.85
CA GLU A 40 -25.48 2.48 -14.79
C GLU A 40 -25.00 2.83 -13.37
N PRO A 41 -23.93 3.64 -13.21
CA PRO A 41 -23.45 4.06 -11.89
C PRO A 41 -24.49 4.90 -11.13
N MET A 42 -24.52 4.78 -9.79
CA MET A 42 -25.47 5.46 -8.91
C MET A 42 -25.43 6.99 -9.00
N TRP A 43 -24.28 7.55 -9.32
CA TRP A 43 -24.05 8.98 -9.45
C TRP A 43 -23.89 9.34 -10.92
N ASN A 44 -24.43 10.49 -11.34
CA ASN A 44 -24.10 11.02 -12.66
C ASN A 44 -22.62 11.36 -12.66
N VAL A 45 -21.81 10.49 -13.28
CA VAL A 45 -20.42 10.76 -13.61
C VAL A 45 -20.43 12.00 -14.49
N TYR A 46 -19.67 13.03 -14.10
CA TYR A 46 -19.57 14.27 -14.86
C TYR A 46 -18.85 13.95 -16.17
N GLN A 47 -19.60 13.54 -17.20
CA GLN A 47 -19.03 13.43 -18.53
C GLN A 47 -18.65 14.85 -18.93
N SER A 48 -17.34 15.13 -18.92
CA SER A 48 -16.82 16.33 -19.55
C SER A 48 -17.37 16.33 -20.97
N ASN A 49 -18.23 17.32 -21.25
CA ASN A 49 -18.66 17.58 -22.61
C ASN A 49 -17.39 17.83 -23.42
N VAL A 50 -16.90 16.82 -24.12
CA VAL A 50 -15.95 16.99 -25.21
C VAL A 50 -16.71 17.69 -26.34
N LYS A 51 -16.99 18.97 -26.15
CA LYS A 51 -17.08 19.90 -27.26
C LYS A 51 -15.65 20.07 -27.73
N LYS A 52 -15.37 19.53 -28.92
CA LYS A 52 -14.28 19.97 -29.77
C LYS A 52 -14.49 21.47 -30.00
N ASP A 53 -13.93 22.30 -29.13
CA ASP A 53 -13.49 23.65 -29.46
C ASP A 53 -12.50 24.09 -28.39
N SER A 54 -11.32 24.42 -28.87
CA SER A 54 -10.11 24.75 -28.14
C SER A 54 -10.30 26.02 -27.30
N GLN A 55 -10.30 25.90 -25.97
CA GLN A 55 -9.73 26.88 -25.03
C GLN A 55 -9.87 26.36 -23.59
N SER A 56 -8.73 26.03 -22.98
CA SER A 56 -8.63 25.70 -21.57
C SER A 56 -8.99 26.92 -20.72
N VAL A 57 -10.17 26.93 -20.12
CA VAL A 57 -10.48 27.86 -19.01
C VAL A 57 -9.86 27.25 -17.76
N THR A 58 -8.63 27.66 -17.45
CA THR A 58 -8.06 27.44 -16.12
C THR A 58 -8.71 28.46 -15.19
N ASN A 59 -9.40 27.99 -14.15
CA ASN A 59 -9.84 28.87 -13.07
C ASN A 59 -8.57 29.23 -12.27
N GLU A 60 -7.97 30.38 -12.56
CA GLU A 60 -6.72 30.86 -11.94
C GLU A 60 -6.82 31.14 -10.43
N ASN A 61 -8.02 31.01 -9.83
CA ASN A 61 -8.28 31.30 -8.42
C ASN A 61 -8.33 30.06 -7.51
N THR A 62 -8.00 28.87 -8.01
CA THR A 62 -7.94 27.66 -7.17
C THR A 62 -6.50 27.20 -7.03
N ASN A 63 -6.03 27.11 -5.79
CA ASN A 63 -4.77 26.47 -5.42
C ASN A 63 -4.84 24.93 -5.44
N ALA A 64 -5.99 24.35 -5.79
CA ALA A 64 -6.21 22.91 -5.88
C ALA A 64 -6.39 22.48 -7.34
N LYS A 65 -5.51 21.60 -7.83
CA LYS A 65 -5.68 20.98 -9.15
C LYS A 65 -6.88 20.02 -9.06
N HIS A 66 -7.83 20.13 -9.99
CA HIS A 66 -8.91 19.15 -10.12
C HIS A 66 -8.29 17.75 -10.31
N LEU A 67 -8.48 16.86 -9.34
CA LEU A 67 -8.06 15.47 -9.44
C LEU A 67 -9.02 14.82 -10.45
N ALA A 68 -8.50 14.23 -11.53
CA ALA A 68 -9.32 13.40 -12.40
C ALA A 68 -9.97 12.29 -11.56
N GLU A 69 -11.14 11.82 -11.98
CA GLU A 69 -11.78 10.65 -11.37
C GLU A 69 -10.76 9.51 -11.34
N ILE A 70 -10.46 9.02 -10.13
CA ILE A 70 -9.62 7.84 -9.96
C ILE A 70 -10.40 6.68 -10.57
N HIS A 71 -10.08 6.33 -11.81
CA HIS A 71 -10.47 5.03 -12.34
C HIS A 71 -9.70 4.01 -11.50
N TYR A 72 -10.44 3.13 -10.82
CA TYR A 72 -9.88 1.92 -10.23
C TYR A 72 -9.84 0.85 -11.33
N PRO A 73 -8.72 0.63 -12.04
CA PRO A 73 -8.47 -0.71 -12.54
C PRO A 73 -7.96 -1.52 -11.34
N LEU A 74 -8.80 -2.38 -10.77
CA LEU A 74 -8.33 -3.59 -10.08
C LEU A 74 -7.74 -4.50 -11.16
N GLU A 75 -6.59 -4.12 -11.71
CA GLU A 75 -5.97 -4.90 -12.79
C GLU A 75 -5.25 -6.11 -12.21
N SER A 76 -5.83 -7.28 -12.53
CA SER A 76 -5.47 -8.68 -12.26
C SER A 76 -5.56 -9.16 -10.82
N GLU A 77 -6.34 -10.24 -10.63
CA GLU A 77 -6.40 -11.06 -9.40
C GLU A 77 -5.02 -11.60 -8.97
N ASP A 78 -4.00 -11.48 -9.82
CA ASP A 78 -2.66 -12.03 -9.64
C ASP A 78 -1.58 -11.00 -9.20
N ASP A 79 -1.90 -9.70 -9.08
CA ASP A 79 -0.91 -8.69 -8.64
C ASP A 79 -0.99 -8.44 -7.13
N GLU A 80 -0.05 -9.02 -6.38
CA GLU A 80 0.09 -8.81 -4.93
C GLU A 80 0.27 -7.33 -4.54
N ASN A 81 0.65 -6.46 -5.49
CA ASN A 81 0.84 -5.04 -5.28
C ASN A 81 0.11 -4.19 -6.34
N PRO A 82 -1.22 -3.99 -6.21
CA PRO A 82 -2.00 -3.32 -7.23
C PRO A 82 -1.61 -1.84 -7.41
N TYR A 83 -1.79 -1.34 -8.63
CA TYR A 83 -1.45 0.02 -9.03
C TYR A 83 -2.70 0.84 -9.38
N ILE A 84 -2.75 2.08 -8.92
CA ILE A 84 -3.77 3.07 -9.27
C ILE A 84 -3.10 4.20 -10.04
N GLU A 85 -3.56 4.51 -11.25
CA GLU A 85 -3.05 5.65 -12.01
C GLU A 85 -3.55 6.97 -11.43
N LEU A 86 -2.64 7.94 -11.30
CA LEU A 86 -2.93 9.25 -10.76
C LEU A 86 -3.04 10.29 -11.89
N PRO A 87 -3.83 11.37 -11.70
CA PRO A 87 -4.06 12.38 -12.74
C PRO A 87 -2.79 13.12 -13.20
N ASN A 88 -1.71 13.05 -12.43
CA ASN A 88 -0.43 13.67 -12.75
C ASN A 88 0.51 12.74 -13.55
N GLY A 89 0.05 11.56 -13.98
CA GLY A 89 0.84 10.57 -14.70
C GLY A 89 1.73 9.69 -13.79
N GLN A 90 1.66 9.87 -12.47
CA GLN A 90 2.27 8.94 -11.51
C GLN A 90 1.33 7.79 -11.22
N MET A 91 1.81 6.78 -10.52
CA MET A 91 1.02 5.65 -10.04
C MET A 91 1.12 5.55 -8.52
N MET A 92 0.04 5.15 -7.87
CA MET A 92 0.04 4.73 -6.48
C MET A 92 0.06 3.21 -6.43
N MET A 93 1.15 2.65 -5.90
CA MET A 93 1.29 1.23 -5.61
C MET A 93 0.77 0.94 -4.20
N LEU A 94 -0.12 -0.05 -4.05
CA LEU A 94 -0.62 -0.47 -2.75
C LEU A 94 0.15 -1.68 -2.24
N VAL A 95 0.78 -1.54 -1.08
CA VAL A 95 1.71 -2.53 -0.53
C VAL A 95 1.14 -3.08 0.78
N PRO A 96 1.07 -4.41 1.01
CA PRO A 96 0.65 -4.97 2.30
C PRO A 96 1.51 -4.42 3.45
N LEU A 97 0.87 -3.92 4.49
CA LEU A 97 1.49 -3.34 5.68
C LEU A 97 1.35 -4.27 6.87
N VAL A 98 2.50 -4.64 7.42
CA VAL A 98 2.61 -5.43 8.64
C VAL A 98 2.85 -4.49 9.82
N ASN A 99 1.92 -4.48 10.77
CA ASN A 99 2.03 -3.68 12.00
C ASN A 99 2.68 -4.46 13.15
N GLU A 100 3.04 -3.76 14.23
CA GLU A 100 3.67 -4.36 15.41
C GLU A 100 2.83 -5.50 16.02
N TYR A 101 1.51 -5.34 16.09
CA TYR A 101 0.59 -6.31 16.70
C TYR A 101 0.53 -7.64 15.94
N ALA A 102 0.85 -7.62 14.65
CA ALA A 102 0.94 -8.83 13.86
C ALA A 102 2.09 -9.72 14.32
N ARG A 103 3.15 -9.23 14.99
CA ARG A 103 4.39 -9.98 15.28
C ARG A 103 4.19 -11.38 15.89
N ASN A 104 3.17 -11.59 16.72
CA ASN A 104 2.86 -12.91 17.30
C ASN A 104 2.05 -13.83 16.37
N GLY A 105 1.23 -13.30 15.46
CA GLY A 105 0.54 -14.06 14.41
C GLY A 105 1.33 -14.14 13.08
N TYR A 106 2.35 -13.28 12.94
CA TYR A 106 3.10 -13.04 11.72
C TYR A 106 3.89 -14.27 11.27
N LEU A 107 4.45 -15.03 12.22
CA LEU A 107 5.17 -16.28 11.94
C LEU A 107 4.25 -17.40 11.42
N ALA A 108 2.97 -17.39 11.79
CA ALA A 108 2.00 -18.41 11.39
C ALA A 108 1.22 -18.04 10.13
N GLY A 109 0.92 -16.75 9.94
CA GLY A 109 0.05 -16.25 8.86
C GLY A 109 0.78 -15.86 7.58
N PHE A 110 2.10 -15.65 7.57
CA PHE A 110 2.78 -15.18 6.36
C PHE A 110 2.68 -16.18 5.19
N ALA A 111 2.73 -17.49 5.48
CA ALA A 111 2.58 -18.52 4.46
C ALA A 111 1.15 -18.62 3.90
N ASP A 112 0.18 -17.92 4.51
CA ASP A 112 -1.23 -17.92 4.12
C ASP A 112 -1.55 -16.69 3.25
N PRO A 113 -1.84 -16.89 1.94
CA PRO A 113 -2.23 -15.80 1.05
C PRO A 113 -3.46 -15.02 1.54
N GLU A 114 -4.43 -15.69 2.17
CA GLU A 114 -5.67 -15.06 2.66
C GLU A 114 -5.35 -14.05 3.77
N TYR A 115 -4.39 -14.40 4.63
CA TYR A 115 -3.90 -13.47 5.66
C TYR A 115 -3.22 -12.24 5.03
N ILE A 116 -2.35 -12.42 4.04
CA ILE A 116 -1.64 -11.31 3.36
C ILE A 116 -2.62 -10.37 2.65
N GLU A 117 -3.70 -10.91 2.07
CA GLU A 117 -4.77 -10.11 1.47
C GLU A 117 -5.53 -9.27 2.50
N SER A 118 -5.75 -9.82 3.70
CA SER A 118 -6.44 -9.14 4.81
C SER A 118 -5.64 -7.99 5.43
N LEU A 119 -4.32 -7.94 5.20
CA LEU A 119 -3.47 -6.88 5.74
C LEU A 119 -3.86 -5.50 5.19
N PRO A 120 -3.79 -4.44 6.03
CA PRO A 120 -3.95 -3.08 5.55
C PRO A 120 -2.92 -2.78 4.46
N LYS A 121 -3.23 -1.86 3.54
CA LYS A 121 -2.32 -1.48 2.46
C LYS A 121 -1.71 -0.10 2.71
N HIS A 122 -0.39 0.01 2.55
CA HIS A 122 0.37 1.25 2.55
C HIS A 122 0.53 1.77 1.11
N PRO A 123 0.11 3.01 0.80
CA PRO A 123 0.25 3.58 -0.53
C PRO A 123 1.66 4.14 -0.76
N LEU A 124 2.26 3.80 -1.90
CA LEU A 124 3.56 4.31 -2.35
C LEU A 124 3.42 4.96 -3.73
N ILE A 125 3.81 6.24 -3.85
CA ILE A 125 3.79 6.95 -5.14
C ILE A 125 5.04 6.60 -5.95
N VAL A 126 4.84 6.11 -7.17
CA VAL A 126 5.91 5.70 -8.10
C VAL A 126 5.70 6.29 -9.49
N ASN A 127 6.79 6.45 -10.24
CA ASN A 127 6.74 6.99 -11.61
C ASN A 127 6.61 5.90 -12.69
N LYS A 128 6.74 4.62 -12.32
CA LYS A 128 6.64 3.47 -13.23
C LYS A 128 6.16 2.23 -12.46
N ARG A 129 5.59 1.25 -13.16
CA ARG A 129 5.35 -0.09 -12.58
C ARG A 129 6.69 -0.76 -12.28
N HIS A 130 6.74 -1.47 -11.15
CA HIS A 130 7.91 -2.19 -10.71
C HIS A 130 7.65 -3.70 -10.75
N SER A 131 8.68 -4.48 -11.05
CA SER A 131 8.57 -5.95 -10.99
C SER A 131 9.00 -6.47 -9.62
N GLY A 132 8.35 -7.54 -9.18
CA GLY A 132 8.62 -8.21 -7.91
C GLY A 132 7.62 -7.82 -6.83
N LYS A 133 7.73 -8.50 -5.70
CA LYS A 133 6.79 -8.39 -4.58
C LYS A 133 7.31 -7.36 -3.59
N TYR A 134 6.44 -6.53 -3.06
CA TYR A 134 6.76 -5.47 -2.12
C TYR A 134 5.93 -5.64 -0.86
N MET A 135 6.52 -5.28 0.26
CA MET A 135 5.87 -5.30 1.57
C MET A 135 6.34 -4.14 2.43
N ALA A 136 5.43 -3.62 3.25
CA ALA A 136 5.69 -2.53 4.16
C ALA A 136 5.63 -3.05 5.61
N PHE A 137 6.48 -2.50 6.46
CA PHE A 137 6.63 -2.90 7.84
C PHE A 137 6.70 -1.67 8.72
N GLU A 138 5.93 -1.67 9.81
CA GLU A 138 6.11 -0.71 10.88
C GLU A 138 7.40 -1.03 11.65
N SER A 139 8.31 -0.06 11.72
CA SER A 139 9.56 -0.14 12.47
C SER A 139 9.27 0.00 13.96
N VAL A 140 9.91 -0.82 14.79
CA VAL A 140 9.74 -0.82 16.24
C VAL A 140 11.09 -0.66 16.92
N GLY A 141 11.15 0.26 17.88
CA GLY A 141 12.34 0.57 18.68
C GLY A 141 13.36 1.47 17.97
N ASP A 142 14.51 1.64 18.61
CA ASP A 142 15.54 2.62 18.26
C ASP A 142 16.84 1.99 17.73
N SER A 143 16.86 0.68 17.43
CA SER A 143 18.08 0.00 16.96
C SER A 143 18.65 0.56 15.65
N MET A 144 17.83 1.23 14.85
CA MET A 144 18.24 1.86 13.59
C MET A 144 18.27 3.39 13.67
N PHE A 145 18.24 3.95 14.88
CA PHE A 145 18.30 5.40 15.11
C PHE A 145 19.71 5.83 15.52
N ASP A 146 20.32 6.67 14.72
CA ASP A 146 21.65 7.28 14.92
C ASP A 146 21.62 8.82 14.83
N GLY A 147 20.42 9.41 14.69
CA GLY A 147 20.22 10.85 14.52
C GLY A 147 20.56 11.38 13.12
N SER A 148 20.97 10.53 12.18
CA SER A 148 21.25 10.92 10.80
C SER A 148 19.99 10.89 9.92
N HIS A 149 20.09 11.43 8.71
CA HIS A 149 19.04 11.29 7.69
C HIS A 149 18.82 9.84 7.23
N GLU A 150 19.75 8.92 7.55
CA GLU A 150 19.60 7.50 7.26
C GLU A 150 18.96 6.73 8.43
N SER A 151 18.66 7.39 9.56
CA SER A 151 17.96 6.77 10.68
C SER A 151 16.60 6.20 10.26
N ILE A 152 16.19 5.13 10.94
CA ILE A 152 14.81 4.65 10.96
C ILE A 152 14.35 4.76 12.41
N GLU A 153 13.29 5.53 12.61
CA GLU A 153 12.70 5.78 13.92
C GLU A 153 11.62 4.75 14.24
N ASP A 154 11.28 4.66 15.52
CA ASP A 154 10.12 3.93 15.99
C ASP A 154 8.85 4.48 15.32
N GLY A 155 8.03 3.59 14.77
CA GLY A 155 6.81 3.91 14.02
C GLY A 155 7.02 4.31 12.56
N ASP A 156 8.26 4.39 12.04
CA ASP A 156 8.48 4.60 10.60
C ASP A 156 7.97 3.39 9.79
N ILE A 157 7.45 3.63 8.59
CA ILE A 157 7.03 2.57 7.66
C ILE A 157 8.16 2.27 6.68
N VAL A 158 8.70 1.06 6.74
CA VAL A 158 9.79 0.59 5.90
C VAL A 158 9.22 -0.29 4.80
N THR A 159 9.33 0.15 3.54
CA THR A 159 8.91 -0.65 2.38
C THR A 159 10.12 -1.31 1.73
N GLY A 160 10.05 -2.64 1.60
CA GLY A 160 11.07 -3.46 0.97
C GLY A 160 10.56 -4.21 -0.26
N ARG A 161 11.47 -4.52 -1.18
CA ARG A 161 11.24 -5.44 -2.30
C ARG A 161 11.75 -6.83 -1.92
N ASP A 162 10.91 -7.84 -2.04
CA ASP A 162 11.25 -9.24 -1.76
C ASP A 162 12.39 -9.68 -2.67
N LEU A 163 13.40 -10.31 -2.07
CA LEU A 163 14.48 -11.00 -2.74
C LEU A 163 14.17 -12.50 -2.66
N PRO A 164 13.68 -13.11 -3.75
CA PRO A 164 13.35 -14.53 -3.76
C PRO A 164 14.50 -15.43 -3.29
N ARG A 165 14.15 -16.50 -2.57
CA ARG A 165 15.10 -17.43 -1.93
C ARG A 165 16.16 -18.01 -2.88
N HIS A 166 15.81 -18.22 -4.16
CA HIS A 166 16.76 -18.73 -5.16
C HIS A 166 17.89 -17.74 -5.50
N HIS A 167 17.75 -16.46 -5.17
CA HIS A 167 18.82 -15.46 -5.31
C HIS A 167 19.74 -15.40 -4.10
N TRP A 168 19.44 -16.13 -3.01
CA TRP A 168 20.23 -16.07 -1.78
C TRP A 168 21.59 -16.76 -1.90
N GLN A 169 21.75 -17.64 -2.88
CA GLN A 169 23.04 -18.26 -3.22
C GLN A 169 23.98 -17.31 -3.99
N ASN A 170 23.53 -16.11 -4.33
CA ASN A 170 24.32 -15.09 -5.00
C ASN A 170 24.68 -13.96 -4.04
N ARG A 171 25.74 -13.22 -4.39
CA ARG A 171 26.13 -12.02 -3.64
C ARG A 171 24.99 -11.01 -3.61
N PHE A 172 24.56 -10.65 -2.39
CA PHE A 172 23.60 -9.57 -2.18
C PHE A 172 24.17 -8.23 -2.65
N HIS A 173 23.30 -7.40 -3.24
CA HIS A 173 23.65 -6.05 -3.67
C HIS A 173 23.71 -5.06 -2.48
N ILE A 174 24.47 -5.40 -1.43
CA ILE A 174 24.56 -4.60 -0.19
C ILE A 174 25.12 -3.19 -0.41
N ASN A 175 25.90 -2.97 -1.48
CA ASN A 175 26.38 -1.64 -1.86
C ASN A 175 25.29 -0.75 -2.46
N GLN A 176 24.28 -1.38 -3.10
CA GLN A 176 23.14 -0.67 -3.67
C GLN A 176 22.04 -0.45 -2.63
N TYR A 177 21.83 -1.46 -1.78
CA TYR A 177 20.81 -1.46 -0.73
C TYR A 177 21.47 -1.57 0.64
N LYS A 178 21.58 -0.44 1.33
CA LYS A 178 22.23 -0.37 2.64
C LYS A 178 21.44 -1.04 3.75
N LYS A 179 20.10 -1.03 3.65
CA LYS A 179 19.17 -1.48 4.70
C LYS A 179 18.29 -2.60 4.17
N TRP A 180 17.98 -3.53 5.06
CA TRP A 180 17.26 -4.75 4.75
C TRP A 180 16.19 -4.99 5.81
N VAL A 181 15.04 -5.46 5.36
CA VAL A 181 14.06 -6.11 6.22
C VAL A 181 14.33 -7.61 6.18
N ILE A 182 14.45 -8.20 7.37
CA ILE A 182 14.77 -9.61 7.57
C ILE A 182 13.61 -10.21 8.36
N VAL A 183 12.83 -11.06 7.70
CA VAL A 183 11.77 -11.81 8.34
C VAL A 183 12.36 -13.13 8.82
N THR A 184 12.51 -13.27 10.13
CA THR A 184 13.05 -14.49 10.75
C THR A 184 11.94 -15.48 11.04
N LYS A 185 12.30 -16.76 11.20
CA LYS A 185 11.35 -17.83 11.53
C LYS A 185 10.84 -17.79 12.97
N ASN A 186 11.62 -17.24 13.89
CA ASN A 186 11.34 -17.32 15.34
C ASN A 186 11.34 -15.95 16.05
N ASP A 187 12.11 -14.97 15.55
CA ASP A 187 12.37 -13.71 16.24
C ASP A 187 11.59 -12.52 15.64
N GLY A 188 10.70 -12.79 14.68
CA GLY A 188 9.89 -11.80 14.00
C GLY A 188 10.65 -11.02 12.92
N VAL A 189 10.30 -9.74 12.78
CA VAL A 189 10.83 -8.85 11.72
C VAL A 189 11.94 -7.97 12.27
N LEU A 190 13.07 -7.93 11.57
CA LEU A 190 14.21 -7.09 11.89
C LEU A 190 14.45 -6.11 10.73
N VAL A 191 14.83 -4.88 11.05
CA VAL A 191 15.40 -3.94 10.08
C VAL A 191 16.85 -3.68 10.47
N LYS A 192 17.79 -3.99 9.58
CA LYS A 192 19.24 -3.93 9.82
C LYS A 192 20.00 -3.53 8.56
N GLN A 193 21.24 -3.09 8.71
CA GLN A 193 22.22 -3.12 7.62
C GLN A 193 22.85 -4.51 7.52
N ILE A 194 23.25 -4.89 6.31
CA ILE A 194 24.03 -6.11 6.09
C ILE A 194 25.43 -5.69 5.66
N THR A 195 26.42 -5.93 6.52
CA THR A 195 27.81 -5.52 6.29
C THR A 195 28.61 -6.60 5.58
N LYS A 196 28.24 -7.86 5.76
CA LYS A 196 28.85 -9.02 5.11
C LYS A 196 27.78 -10.05 4.76
N HIS A 197 27.94 -10.69 3.61
CA HIS A 197 27.18 -11.86 3.20
C HIS A 197 28.18 -12.88 2.64
N ASP A 198 28.24 -14.03 3.30
CA ASP A 198 28.92 -15.22 2.82
C ASP A 198 27.89 -16.16 2.20
N PHE A 199 27.87 -16.22 0.87
CA PHE A 199 26.90 -17.00 0.11
C PHE A 199 27.25 -18.49 0.03
N GLU A 200 28.49 -18.88 0.40
CA GLU A 200 28.90 -20.29 0.46
C GLU A 200 28.39 -20.93 1.75
N THR A 201 28.51 -20.21 2.87
CA THR A 201 28.02 -20.67 4.18
C THR A 201 26.58 -20.24 4.47
N GLY A 202 26.03 -19.28 3.72
CA GLY A 202 24.69 -18.74 3.95
C GLY A 202 24.60 -17.86 5.19
N ILE A 203 25.70 -17.20 5.59
CA ILE A 203 25.77 -16.35 6.78
C ILE A 203 25.77 -14.88 6.38
N ILE A 204 24.93 -14.08 7.04
CA ILE A 204 24.94 -12.62 6.97
C ILE A 204 25.35 -12.00 8.30
N VAL A 205 26.04 -10.87 8.24
CA VAL A 205 26.34 -10.05 9.43
C VAL A 205 25.39 -8.86 9.46
N CYS A 206 24.55 -8.84 10.48
CA CYS A 206 23.54 -7.82 10.71
C CYS A 206 24.07 -6.73 11.63
N HIS A 207 23.93 -5.47 11.18
CA HIS A 207 24.41 -4.29 11.88
C HIS A 207 23.24 -3.34 12.17
N SER A 208 23.15 -2.93 13.44
CA SER A 208 22.25 -1.86 13.89
C SER A 208 22.92 -0.51 13.68
N LEU A 209 22.21 0.48 13.12
CA LEU A 209 22.78 1.84 12.96
C LEU A 209 23.01 2.54 14.31
N ASN A 210 22.25 2.17 15.34
CA ASN A 210 22.38 2.78 16.65
C ASN A 210 23.82 2.59 17.19
N PRO A 211 24.48 3.67 17.67
CA PRO A 211 25.86 3.61 18.15
C PRO A 211 26.04 2.86 19.47
N ASP A 212 24.98 2.63 20.24
CA ASP A 212 25.02 1.82 21.47
C ASP A 212 25.18 0.33 21.13
N LYS A 213 26.42 -0.12 21.00
CA LYS A 213 26.78 -1.51 20.68
C LYS A 213 26.72 -2.46 21.86
N ASP A 214 26.59 -1.95 23.08
CA ASP A 214 26.32 -2.79 24.24
C ASP A 214 24.86 -3.29 24.19
N ARG A 215 23.92 -2.43 23.77
CA ARG A 215 22.51 -2.78 23.60
C ARG A 215 22.20 -3.39 22.23
N TYR A 216 22.88 -2.93 21.18
CA TYR A 216 22.64 -3.34 19.80
C TYR A 216 23.91 -3.85 19.11
N PRO A 217 24.51 -4.94 19.62
CA PRO A 217 25.69 -5.54 19.02
C PRO A 217 25.39 -6.06 17.61
N ASP A 218 26.44 -6.13 16.80
CA ASP A 218 26.37 -6.82 15.53
C ASP A 218 26.31 -8.32 15.78
N PHE A 219 25.58 -9.04 14.93
CA PHE A 219 25.39 -10.48 15.08
C PHE A 219 25.37 -11.17 13.72
N GLU A 220 25.70 -12.45 13.73
CA GLU A 220 25.60 -13.32 12.57
C GLU A 220 24.21 -13.99 12.55
N LEU A 221 23.65 -14.14 11.36
CA LEU A 221 22.39 -14.84 11.14
C LEU A 221 22.53 -15.78 9.95
N HIS A 222 22.11 -17.03 10.14
CA HIS A 222 22.08 -18.00 9.06
C HIS A 222 20.82 -17.81 8.22
N LEU A 223 20.95 -17.82 6.89
CA LEU A 223 19.84 -17.62 5.96
C LEU A 223 18.76 -18.72 6.07
N ASP A 224 19.08 -19.88 6.65
CA ASP A 224 18.06 -20.89 6.97
C ASP A 224 17.12 -20.49 8.10
N GLU A 225 17.52 -19.56 8.96
CA GLU A 225 16.67 -18.98 10.01
C GLU A 225 15.80 -17.84 9.47
N VAL A 226 16.02 -17.46 8.21
CA VAL A 226 15.29 -16.41 7.52
C VAL A 226 14.19 -17.01 6.65
N ASP A 227 13.00 -16.45 6.77
CA ASP A 227 11.86 -16.74 5.90
C ASP A 227 11.87 -15.81 4.68
N LYS A 228 12.08 -14.50 4.88
CA LYS A 228 12.10 -13.50 3.81
C LYS A 228 13.21 -12.47 3.98
N MET A 229 13.74 -12.04 2.85
CA MET A 229 14.74 -10.98 2.76
C MET A 229 14.22 -9.91 1.83
N LEU A 230 14.11 -8.67 2.31
CA LEU A 230 13.66 -7.56 1.48
C LEU A 230 14.69 -6.44 1.47
N ASN A 231 15.06 -5.98 0.27
CA ASN A 231 15.90 -4.80 0.14
C ASN A 231 15.04 -3.54 0.33
N VAL A 232 15.42 -2.65 1.25
CA VAL A 232 14.65 -1.44 1.56
C VAL A 232 14.71 -0.48 0.37
N VAL A 233 13.54 -0.02 -0.09
CA VAL A 233 13.40 0.91 -1.23
C VAL A 233 12.78 2.24 -0.84
N ASN A 234 12.01 2.28 0.24
CA ASN A 234 11.38 3.49 0.74
C ASN A 234 11.21 3.42 2.27
N ILE A 235 11.35 4.57 2.92
CA ILE A 235 11.03 4.78 4.33
C ILE A 235 10.07 5.97 4.38
N SER A 236 8.89 5.77 4.94
CA SER A 236 7.85 6.78 5.04
C SER A 236 7.54 7.05 6.51
N LYS A 237 7.51 8.33 6.89
CA LYS A 237 7.12 8.74 8.24
C LYS A 237 5.60 8.94 8.28
N PRO A 238 4.83 8.14 9.04
CA PRO A 238 3.40 8.37 9.16
C PRO A 238 3.16 9.73 9.82
N VAL A 239 2.12 10.43 9.36
CA VAL A 239 1.69 11.70 9.96
C VAL A 239 1.08 11.37 11.32
N ARG A 240 1.72 11.86 12.40
CA ARG A 240 1.24 11.73 13.78
C ARG A 240 0.32 12.88 14.16
#